data_AF-A0A937Z6F8-F1
#
_entry.id   AF-A0A937Z6F8-F1
#
_cell.length_a   1.000
_cell.length_b   1.000
_cell.length_c   1.000
_cell.angle_alpha   90.00
_cell.angle_beta   90.00
_cell.angle_gamma   90.00
#
_symmetry.space_group_name_H-M   'P 1'
#
loop_
_entity.id
_entity.type
_entity.pdbx_description
1 polymer ?
#
loop_
_entity_poly.entity_id
_entity_poly.type
_entity_poly.pdbx_seq_one_letter_code
_entity_poly.pdbx_strand_id
1 'polypeptide(L)'
;MTEARTQPLLQVRNLKKHFAMRGAMFSRERPIVRAVDGVSFDLKEGETLGLVGESGCGKSTTGRTILRLEEPTSGEVLFEGRDIMRLPRGDMRALRRQIQIVFQDPYSSLDPRKTVASIIAEPLIVHGLAQNKSEREDRVVELLETVGLSRSHMRRYPHEFSGGQRQRIGIARALAVRPKLIVCDEPVSALDVSVQAQVINLLQDLQEKFGLTYLFIAHDLSVVEHISTRVAVMYLGRIMEIAPADELYARPTHPYSQALLSAVPIPDPKAKRERIILKGDVASAVAAPQGCRFYHRCPFREPSCATNEQVLTPVSPGHLVACQVRTGVHGDGPTAASGSGAPVPARAAGEPEETNSKNGAAERTRTCAVLPASTSS
;
A
#
# COMPACT_ATOMS: atom_id res chain seq x y z
N MET A 1 26.17 12.10 -14.74
CA MET A 1 26.18 11.18 -13.59
C MET A 1 25.24 10.05 -13.93
N THR A 2 25.79 8.88 -14.25
CA THR A 2 25.03 7.70 -14.67
C THR A 2 24.34 7.13 -13.44
N GLU A 3 23.00 7.13 -13.40
CA GLU A 3 22.24 6.41 -12.37
C GLU A 3 22.67 4.94 -12.41
N ALA A 4 23.48 4.52 -11.45
CA ALA A 4 23.69 3.11 -11.20
C ALA A 4 22.30 2.52 -10.92
N ARG A 5 21.84 1.61 -11.79
CA ARG A 5 20.59 0.87 -11.59
C ARG A 5 20.78 -0.02 -10.36
N THR A 6 20.57 0.53 -9.17
CA THR A 6 20.55 -0.24 -7.93
C THR A 6 19.45 -1.26 -8.06
N GLN A 7 19.83 -2.54 -8.04
CA GLN A 7 18.89 -3.65 -8.11
C GLN A 7 17.88 -3.52 -6.95
N PRO A 8 16.57 -3.69 -7.19
CA PRO A 8 15.59 -3.61 -6.10
C PRO A 8 15.87 -4.69 -5.04
N LEU A 9 15.60 -4.37 -3.77
CA LEU A 9 15.73 -5.33 -2.67
C LEU A 9 14.72 -6.48 -2.83
N LEU A 10 13.49 -6.14 -3.24
CA LEU A 10 12.41 -7.10 -3.48
C LEU A 10 11.77 -6.83 -4.85
N GLN A 11 11.57 -7.89 -5.62
CA GLN A 11 10.84 -7.87 -6.89
C GLN A 11 9.74 -8.91 -6.83
N VAL A 12 8.49 -8.48 -7.02
CA VAL A 12 7.31 -9.34 -7.07
C VAL A 12 6.84 -9.38 -8.52
N ARG A 13 6.72 -10.58 -9.09
CA ARG A 13 6.38 -10.78 -10.50
C ARG A 13 5.20 -11.73 -10.63
N ASN A 14 4.09 -11.19 -11.15
CA ASN A 14 2.85 -11.92 -11.45
C ASN A 14 2.39 -12.84 -10.31
N LEU A 15 2.49 -12.37 -9.06
CA LEU A 15 2.17 -13.14 -7.87
C LEU A 15 0.68 -13.47 -7.83
N LYS A 16 0.33 -14.74 -7.64
CA LYS A 16 -1.04 -15.22 -7.53
C LYS A 16 -1.20 -16.07 -6.28
N LYS A 17 -2.29 -15.83 -5.56
CA LYS A 17 -2.78 -16.67 -4.46
C LYS A 17 -4.28 -16.79 -4.59
N HIS A 18 -4.71 -17.98 -4.97
CA HIS A 18 -6.10 -18.37 -5.13
C HIS A 18 -6.47 -19.41 -4.07
N PHE A 19 -7.59 -19.19 -3.39
CA PHE A 19 -8.09 -20.11 -2.36
C PHE A 19 -9.26 -20.90 -2.90
N ALA A 20 -9.15 -22.24 -2.89
CA ALA A 20 -10.28 -23.11 -3.17
C ALA A 20 -11.18 -23.18 -1.92
N MET A 21 -12.44 -22.78 -2.04
CA MET A 21 -13.40 -22.92 -0.96
C MET A 21 -13.87 -24.38 -0.85
N ARG A 22 -14.14 -24.83 0.39
CA ARG A 22 -14.84 -26.11 0.59
C ARG A 22 -16.26 -25.96 0.06
N GLY A 23 -16.58 -26.67 -1.02
CA GLY A 23 -17.94 -26.77 -1.53
C GLY A 23 -18.81 -27.63 -0.60
N ALA A 24 -20.13 -27.51 -0.74
CA ALA A 24 -21.07 -28.49 -0.20
C ALA A 24 -20.73 -29.88 -0.74
N MET A 25 -21.01 -30.93 0.05
CA MET A 25 -20.63 -32.34 -0.22
C MET A 25 -21.11 -32.91 -1.58
N PHE A 26 -21.90 -32.14 -2.34
CA PHE A 26 -22.50 -32.49 -3.62
C PHE A 26 -22.25 -31.50 -4.79
N SER A 27 -21.42 -30.45 -4.63
CA SER A 27 -21.11 -29.53 -5.74
C SER A 27 -19.89 -29.98 -6.54
N ARG A 28 -20.02 -30.12 -7.87
CA ARG A 28 -18.92 -30.46 -8.80
C ARG A 28 -17.90 -29.33 -8.97
N GLU A 29 -18.31 -28.08 -8.77
CA GLU A 29 -17.42 -26.92 -8.88
C GLU A 29 -17.17 -26.30 -7.50
N ARG A 30 -15.90 -26.10 -7.17
CA ARG A 30 -15.47 -25.41 -5.94
C ARG A 30 -15.20 -23.94 -6.28
N PRO A 31 -15.89 -22.99 -5.65
CA PRO A 31 -15.62 -21.57 -5.89
C PRO A 31 -14.17 -21.24 -5.52
N ILE A 32 -13.50 -20.48 -6.39
CA ILE A 32 -12.10 -20.06 -6.22
C ILE A 32 -12.07 -18.57 -5.91
N VAL A 33 -11.58 -18.21 -4.72
CA VAL A 33 -11.35 -16.82 -4.33
C VAL A 33 -9.98 -16.38 -4.84
N ARG A 34 -9.95 -15.41 -5.76
CA ARG A 34 -8.70 -14.85 -6.30
C ARG A 34 -8.19 -13.69 -5.44
N ALA A 35 -7.66 -14.01 -4.27
CA ALA A 35 -7.23 -13.01 -3.29
C ALA A 35 -6.02 -12.18 -3.75
N VAL A 36 -5.08 -12.81 -4.47
CA VAL A 36 -3.98 -12.13 -5.17
C VAL A 36 -3.97 -12.69 -6.58
N ASP A 37 -3.97 -11.83 -7.58
CA ASP A 37 -4.14 -12.25 -8.97
C ASP A 37 -3.22 -11.42 -9.86
N GLY A 38 -1.96 -11.78 -9.99
CA GLY A 38 -1.02 -11.14 -10.90
C GLY A 38 -0.45 -9.82 -10.39
N VAL A 39 -0.25 -9.71 -9.07
CA VAL A 39 0.40 -8.55 -8.45
C VAL A 39 1.88 -8.51 -8.86
N SER A 40 2.33 -7.35 -9.34
CA SER A 40 3.72 -7.12 -9.71
C SER A 40 4.18 -5.74 -9.27
N PHE A 41 5.34 -5.67 -8.60
CA PHE A 41 5.98 -4.41 -8.21
C PHE A 41 7.45 -4.65 -7.83
N ASP A 42 8.21 -3.57 -7.79
CA ASP A 42 9.58 -3.53 -7.29
C ASP A 42 9.64 -2.62 -6.06
N LEU A 43 10.46 -3.00 -5.09
CA LEU A 43 10.70 -2.28 -3.84
C LEU A 43 12.21 -2.18 -3.60
N LYS A 44 12.71 -0.95 -3.55
CA LYS A 44 14.13 -0.61 -3.41
C LYS A 44 14.58 -0.66 -1.94
N GLU A 45 15.88 -0.76 -1.74
CA GLU A 45 16.46 -0.66 -0.39
C GLU A 45 16.20 0.74 0.21
N GLY A 46 15.83 0.79 1.49
CA GLY A 46 15.42 2.03 2.18
C GLY A 46 14.08 2.63 1.73
N GLU A 47 13.36 1.99 0.81
CA GLU A 47 12.06 2.45 0.31
C GLU A 47 10.91 1.99 1.24
N THR A 48 9.84 2.81 1.33
CA THR A 48 8.55 2.37 1.89
C THR A 48 7.50 2.34 0.79
N LEU A 49 7.07 1.15 0.39
CA LEU A 49 5.91 0.99 -0.50
C LEU A 49 4.65 0.80 0.33
N GLY A 50 3.76 1.79 0.28
CA GLY A 50 2.40 1.68 0.80
C GLY A 50 1.54 0.79 -0.09
N LEU A 51 0.88 -0.23 0.46
CA LEU A 51 -0.11 -1.05 -0.23
C LEU A 51 -1.49 -0.78 0.38
N VAL A 52 -2.36 -0.14 -0.40
CA VAL A 52 -3.65 0.38 0.07
C VAL A 52 -4.83 -0.14 -0.74
N GLY A 53 -6.02 -0.03 -0.18
CA GLY A 53 -7.26 -0.50 -0.82
C GLY A 53 -8.32 -0.87 0.21
N GLU A 54 -9.55 -1.10 -0.26
CA GLU A 54 -10.69 -1.51 0.58
C GLU A 54 -10.38 -2.79 1.38
N SER A 55 -11.10 -3.01 2.49
CA SER A 55 -10.96 -4.24 3.27
C SER A 55 -11.27 -5.47 2.39
N GLY A 56 -10.51 -6.55 2.57
CA GLY A 56 -10.70 -7.79 1.81
C GLY A 56 -10.19 -7.78 0.36
N CYS A 57 -9.53 -6.71 -0.12
CA CYS A 57 -9.03 -6.67 -1.50
C CYS A 57 -7.76 -7.51 -1.77
N GLY A 58 -7.11 -8.07 -0.74
CA GLY A 58 -5.96 -8.98 -0.87
C GLY A 58 -4.61 -8.47 -0.33
N LYS A 59 -4.56 -7.32 0.36
CA LYS A 59 -3.31 -6.71 0.84
C LYS A 59 -2.52 -7.60 1.80
N SER A 60 -3.15 -8.04 2.90
CA SER A 60 -2.52 -8.93 3.88
C SER A 60 -2.14 -10.27 3.27
N THR A 61 -2.96 -10.79 2.34
CA THR A 61 -2.62 -12.00 1.58
C THR A 61 -1.36 -11.80 0.73
N THR A 62 -1.21 -10.65 0.09
CA THR A 62 -0.02 -10.30 -0.69
C THR A 62 1.23 -10.33 0.18
N GLY A 63 1.21 -9.62 1.32
CA GLY A 63 2.33 -9.62 2.27
C GLY A 63 2.67 -11.02 2.81
N ARG A 64 1.66 -11.80 3.23
CA ARG A 64 1.86 -13.17 3.73
C ARG A 64 2.36 -14.13 2.66
N THR A 65 1.95 -13.94 1.40
CA THR A 65 2.42 -14.77 0.28
C THR A 65 3.88 -14.45 -0.06
N ILE A 66 4.28 -13.17 -0.05
CA ILE A 66 5.69 -12.75 -0.20
C ILE A 66 6.58 -13.44 0.84
N LEU A 67 6.10 -13.55 2.08
CA LEU A 67 6.83 -14.20 3.18
C LEU A 67 6.75 -15.73 3.19
N ARG A 68 6.01 -16.34 2.25
CA ARG A 68 5.66 -17.77 2.24
C ARG A 68 5.03 -18.24 3.56
N LEU A 69 4.31 -17.36 4.24
CA LEU A 69 3.35 -17.75 5.27
C LEU A 69 2.10 -18.36 4.63
N GLU A 70 1.81 -17.93 3.40
CA GLU A 70 0.86 -18.54 2.48
C GLU A 70 1.61 -18.98 1.22
N GLU A 71 1.50 -20.25 0.82
CA GLU A 71 2.14 -20.72 -0.42
C GLU A 71 1.44 -20.10 -1.64
N PRO A 72 2.18 -19.53 -2.60
CA PRO A 72 1.59 -18.95 -3.81
C PRO A 72 0.97 -20.02 -4.69
N THR A 73 -0.04 -19.64 -5.47
CA THR A 73 -0.55 -20.45 -6.57
C THR A 73 0.42 -20.40 -7.76
N SER A 74 0.99 -19.24 -8.04
CA SER A 74 2.04 -19.03 -9.06
C SER A 74 2.67 -17.65 -8.90
N GLY A 75 3.70 -17.37 -9.70
CA GLY A 75 4.46 -16.13 -9.67
C GLY A 75 5.84 -16.33 -9.07
N GLU A 76 6.61 -15.25 -9.06
CA GLU A 76 7.99 -15.22 -8.61
C GLU A 76 8.20 -14.06 -7.65
N VAL A 77 9.02 -14.28 -6.64
CA VAL A 77 9.45 -13.23 -5.71
C VAL A 77 10.96 -13.32 -5.58
N LEU A 78 11.66 -12.29 -6.05
CA LEU A 78 13.10 -12.17 -5.97
C LEU A 78 13.44 -11.29 -4.76
N PHE A 79 14.24 -11.81 -3.83
CA PHE A 79 14.82 -11.03 -2.74
C PHE A 79 16.34 -11.00 -2.93
N GLU A 80 16.93 -9.82 -3.06
CA GLU A 80 18.34 -9.64 -3.44
C GLU A 80 18.71 -10.44 -4.72
N GLY A 81 17.79 -10.48 -5.68
CA GLY A 81 17.95 -11.22 -6.94
C GLY A 81 17.76 -12.74 -6.85
N ARG A 82 17.50 -13.31 -5.67
CA ARG A 82 17.26 -14.75 -5.49
C ARG A 82 15.77 -15.04 -5.40
N ASP A 83 15.26 -15.98 -6.21
CA ASP A 83 13.87 -16.45 -6.11
C ASP A 83 13.62 -17.19 -4.79
N ILE A 84 12.86 -16.55 -3.90
CA ILE A 84 12.55 -17.06 -2.57
C ILE A 84 11.44 -18.11 -2.58
N MET A 85 10.63 -18.16 -3.63
CA MET A 85 9.54 -19.13 -3.79
C MET A 85 10.06 -20.54 -4.06
N ARG A 86 11.25 -20.64 -4.65
CA ARG A 86 11.93 -21.92 -4.96
C ARG A 86 12.89 -22.40 -3.88
N LEU A 87 13.02 -21.67 -2.77
CA LEU A 87 13.94 -22.05 -1.71
C LEU A 87 13.55 -23.37 -1.04
N PRO A 88 14.53 -24.27 -0.81
CA PRO A 88 14.35 -25.41 0.07
C PRO A 88 13.97 -24.96 1.49
N ARG A 89 13.24 -25.80 2.21
CA ARG A 89 12.80 -25.49 3.59
C ARG A 89 13.96 -25.18 4.54
N GLY A 90 15.14 -25.76 4.33
CA GLY A 90 16.34 -25.50 5.14
C GLY A 90 16.83 -24.05 5.05
N ASP A 91 16.73 -23.44 3.87
CA ASP A 91 17.22 -22.08 3.59
C ASP A 91 16.24 -21.01 4.09
N MET A 92 14.98 -21.38 4.34
CA MET A 92 13.95 -20.46 4.82
C MET A 92 14.29 -19.83 6.17
N ARG A 93 15.08 -20.51 7.02
CA ARG A 93 15.51 -19.93 8.31
C ARG A 93 16.45 -18.75 8.10
N ALA A 94 17.34 -18.80 7.12
CA ALA A 94 18.21 -17.68 6.79
C ALA A 94 17.41 -16.51 6.21
N LEU A 95 16.47 -16.81 5.29
CA LEU A 95 15.59 -15.80 4.70
C LEU A 95 14.74 -15.09 5.77
N ARG A 96 14.17 -15.84 6.71
CA ARG A 96 13.37 -15.29 7.80
C ARG A 96 14.18 -14.37 8.70
N ARG A 97 15.51 -14.47 8.75
CA ARG A 97 16.32 -13.47 9.47
C ARG A 97 16.34 -12.12 8.75
N GLN A 98 16.30 -12.14 7.42
CA GLN A 98 16.38 -10.95 6.55
C GLN A 98 15.03 -10.27 6.34
N ILE A 99 13.94 -11.03 6.41
CA ILE A 99 12.58 -10.55 6.19
C ILE A 99 11.70 -10.86 7.40
N GLN A 100 11.11 -9.81 7.98
CA GLN A 100 10.26 -9.90 9.16
C GLN A 100 8.85 -9.36 8.89
N ILE A 101 7.95 -9.62 9.82
CA ILE A 101 6.57 -9.14 9.77
C ILE A 101 6.15 -8.56 11.11
N VAL A 102 5.47 -7.42 11.03
CA VAL A 102 4.72 -6.82 12.11
C VAL A 102 3.24 -7.00 11.78
N PHE A 103 2.53 -7.78 12.60
CA PHE A 103 1.14 -8.16 12.37
C PHE A 103 0.15 -7.08 12.82
N GLN A 104 -1.07 -7.17 12.29
CA GLN A 104 -2.19 -6.25 12.51
C GLN A 104 -2.62 -6.15 13.98
N ASP A 105 -2.68 -7.31 14.65
CA ASP A 105 -3.13 -7.37 16.04
C ASP A 105 -1.93 -7.65 16.98
N PRO A 106 -1.52 -6.65 17.78
CA PRO A 106 -0.47 -6.84 18.77
C PRO A 106 -0.89 -7.79 19.90
N TYR A 107 -2.19 -8.05 20.10
CA TYR A 107 -2.67 -9.00 21.10
C TYR A 107 -2.41 -10.45 20.69
N SER A 108 -2.91 -10.86 19.53
CA SER A 108 -2.73 -12.24 19.04
C SER A 108 -1.30 -12.57 18.61
N SER A 109 -0.49 -11.56 18.28
CA SER A 109 0.88 -11.78 17.81
C SER A 109 1.92 -11.96 18.94
N LEU A 110 1.57 -11.68 20.20
CA LEU A 110 2.45 -11.83 21.37
C LEU A 110 1.92 -12.96 22.27
N ASP A 111 2.78 -13.90 22.70
CA ASP A 111 2.36 -14.96 23.64
C ASP A 111 2.08 -14.34 25.03
N PRO A 112 0.82 -14.32 25.51
CA PRO A 112 0.46 -13.64 26.75
C PRO A 112 1.07 -14.29 27.99
N ARG A 113 1.60 -15.51 27.87
CA ARG A 113 2.22 -16.28 28.96
C ARG A 113 3.73 -16.06 29.06
N LYS A 114 4.33 -15.35 28.11
CA LYS A 114 5.75 -15.01 28.12
C LYS A 114 5.95 -13.56 28.53
N THR A 115 7.05 -13.29 29.23
CA THR A 115 7.48 -11.92 29.51
C THR A 115 7.93 -11.22 28.24
N VAL A 116 7.90 -9.89 28.24
CA VAL A 116 8.39 -9.08 27.11
C VAL A 116 9.83 -9.39 26.77
N ALA A 117 10.69 -9.58 27.78
CA ALA A 117 12.08 -9.98 27.53
C ALA A 117 12.20 -11.33 26.82
N SER A 118 11.38 -12.32 27.20
CA SER A 118 11.35 -13.63 26.56
C SER A 118 10.89 -13.54 25.10
N ILE A 119 9.85 -12.75 24.85
CA ILE A 119 9.30 -12.49 23.50
C ILE A 119 10.35 -11.84 22.59
N ILE A 120 11.06 -10.82 23.06
CA ILE A 120 12.07 -10.10 22.27
C ILE A 120 13.35 -10.95 22.11
N ALA A 121 13.70 -11.77 23.11
CA ALA A 121 14.86 -12.64 23.05
C ALA A 121 14.65 -13.88 22.15
N GLU A 122 13.41 -14.31 21.92
CA GLU A 122 13.11 -15.53 21.17
C GLU A 122 13.76 -15.56 19.76
N PRO A 123 13.64 -14.51 18.92
CA PRO A 123 14.37 -14.46 17.65
C PRO A 123 15.89 -14.51 17.80
N LEU A 124 16.46 -13.89 18.84
CA LEU A 124 17.91 -13.95 19.10
C LEU A 124 18.35 -15.39 19.38
N ILE A 125 17.59 -16.13 20.17
CA ILE A 125 17.85 -17.54 20.49
C ILE A 125 17.68 -18.41 19.25
N VAL A 126 16.55 -18.25 18.54
CA VAL A 126 16.21 -19.04 17.34
C VAL A 126 17.22 -18.80 16.21
N HIS A 127 17.91 -17.67 16.16
CA HIS A 127 18.92 -17.40 15.14
C HIS A 127 20.37 -17.44 15.65
N GLY A 128 20.60 -17.80 16.92
CA GLY A 128 21.94 -17.88 17.51
C GLY A 128 22.68 -16.54 17.53
N LEU A 129 21.95 -15.44 17.73
CA LEU A 129 22.46 -14.06 17.67
C LEU A 129 22.94 -13.52 19.01
N ALA A 130 22.91 -14.35 20.05
CA ALA A 130 23.43 -14.03 21.37
C ALA A 130 23.90 -15.33 22.03
N GLN A 131 25.16 -15.35 22.44
CA GLN A 131 25.88 -16.54 22.90
C GLN A 131 25.47 -16.97 24.31
N ASN A 132 25.18 -15.99 25.17
CA ASN A 132 24.90 -16.22 26.58
C ASN A 132 23.71 -15.39 27.09
N LYS A 133 23.33 -15.63 28.35
CA LYS A 133 22.18 -14.97 28.98
C LYS A 133 22.40 -13.46 29.15
N SER A 134 23.59 -13.02 29.53
CA SER A 134 23.90 -11.61 29.73
C SER A 134 23.76 -10.83 28.43
N GLU A 135 24.38 -11.32 27.36
CA GLU A 135 24.30 -10.70 26.04
C GLU A 135 22.85 -10.62 25.53
N ARG A 136 22.04 -11.65 25.79
CA ARG A 136 20.60 -11.60 25.48
C ARG A 136 19.88 -10.50 26.24
N GLU A 137 20.15 -10.35 27.52
CA GLU A 137 19.53 -9.32 28.34
C GLU A 137 19.92 -7.92 27.85
N ASP A 138 21.21 -7.69 27.55
CA ASP A 138 21.69 -6.41 27.03
C ASP A 138 21.05 -6.06 25.68
N ARG A 139 20.98 -7.02 24.77
CA ARG A 139 20.30 -6.84 23.47
C ARG A 139 18.82 -6.55 23.62
N VAL A 140 18.13 -7.20 24.55
CA VAL A 140 16.71 -6.92 24.83
C VAL A 140 16.53 -5.51 25.38
N VAL A 141 17.41 -5.05 26.27
CA VAL A 141 17.37 -3.67 26.79
C VAL A 141 17.55 -2.66 25.66
N GLU A 142 18.57 -2.84 24.82
CA GLU A 142 18.83 -1.99 23.65
C GLU A 142 17.60 -1.91 22.72
N LEU A 143 16.94 -3.04 22.45
CA LEU A 143 15.76 -3.11 21.60
C LEU A 143 14.54 -2.42 22.23
N LEU A 144 14.34 -2.58 23.55
CA LEU A 144 13.28 -1.88 24.27
C LEU A 144 13.47 -0.37 24.22
N GLU A 145 14.67 0.11 24.53
CA GLU A 145 14.99 1.53 24.51
C GLU A 145 14.87 2.11 23.10
N THR A 146 15.29 1.35 22.08
CA THR A 146 15.15 1.72 20.66
C THR A 146 13.69 1.96 20.26
N VAL A 147 12.73 1.23 20.85
CA VAL A 147 11.30 1.45 20.59
C VAL A 147 10.62 2.36 21.62
N GLY A 148 11.39 3.05 22.47
CA GLY A 148 10.88 3.99 23.47
C GLY A 148 10.27 3.33 24.71
N LEU A 149 10.71 2.12 25.07
CA LEU A 149 10.30 1.41 26.28
C LEU A 149 11.46 1.32 27.28
N SER A 150 11.15 1.43 28.58
CA SER A 150 12.14 1.34 29.65
C SER A 150 12.60 -0.11 29.89
N ARG A 151 13.86 -0.29 30.30
CA ARG A 151 14.39 -1.55 30.86
C ARG A 151 13.48 -2.19 31.91
N SER A 152 12.81 -1.39 32.74
CA SER A 152 11.89 -1.88 33.78
C SER A 152 10.72 -2.71 33.22
N HIS A 153 10.40 -2.57 31.93
CA HIS A 153 9.34 -3.30 31.24
C HIS A 153 9.70 -4.76 30.90
N MET A 154 10.98 -5.14 30.96
CA MET A 154 11.46 -6.48 30.55
C MET A 154 10.69 -7.64 31.20
N ARG A 155 10.37 -7.52 32.49
CA ARG A 155 9.76 -8.60 33.29
C ARG A 155 8.25 -8.60 33.23
N ARG A 156 7.63 -7.58 32.63
CA ARG A 156 6.19 -7.49 32.46
C ARG A 156 5.71 -8.43 31.36
N TYR A 157 4.42 -8.72 31.38
CA TYR A 157 3.70 -9.50 30.39
C TYR A 157 2.94 -8.58 29.43
N PRO A 158 2.62 -9.04 28.21
CA PRO A 158 1.93 -8.22 27.20
C PRO A 158 0.64 -7.55 27.71
N HIS A 159 -0.13 -8.22 28.58
CA HIS A 159 -1.39 -7.68 29.08
C HIS A 159 -1.23 -6.42 29.96
N GLU A 160 -0.02 -6.14 30.46
CA GLU A 160 0.30 -4.98 31.29
C GLU A 160 0.65 -3.71 30.47
N PHE A 161 0.54 -3.78 29.14
CA PHE A 161 0.88 -2.67 28.23
C PHE A 161 -0.35 -2.15 27.48
N SER A 162 -0.30 -0.87 27.08
CA SER A 162 -1.27 -0.30 26.13
C SER A 162 -1.11 -0.91 24.73
N GLY A 163 -2.12 -0.75 23.86
CA GLY A 163 -2.05 -1.24 22.49
C GLY A 163 -0.81 -0.75 21.74
N GLY A 164 -0.50 0.56 21.83
CA GLY A 164 0.69 1.14 21.20
C GLY A 164 2.01 0.61 21.76
N GLN A 165 2.08 0.36 23.07
CA GLN A 165 3.27 -0.25 23.68
C GLN A 165 3.45 -1.70 23.25
N ARG A 166 2.37 -2.48 23.12
CA ARG A 166 2.44 -3.84 22.56
C ARG A 166 2.88 -3.84 21.10
N GLN A 167 2.43 -2.86 20.31
CA GLN A 167 2.90 -2.68 18.95
C GLN A 167 4.41 -2.43 18.90
N ARG A 168 4.91 -1.52 19.77
CA ARG A 168 6.36 -1.26 19.94
C ARG A 168 7.12 -2.53 20.33
N ILE A 169 6.58 -3.38 21.20
CA ILE A 169 7.17 -4.69 21.54
C ILE A 169 7.23 -5.60 20.30
N GLY A 170 6.16 -5.64 19.49
CA GLY A 170 6.14 -6.38 18.22
C GLY A 170 7.21 -5.91 17.24
N ILE A 171 7.40 -4.60 17.12
CA ILE A 171 8.45 -3.97 16.31
C ILE A 171 9.84 -4.35 16.86
N ALA A 172 10.07 -4.22 18.17
CA ALA A 172 11.34 -4.59 18.82
C ALA A 172 11.69 -6.07 18.57
N ARG A 173 10.70 -6.97 18.63
CA ARG A 173 10.87 -8.39 18.30
C ARG A 173 11.30 -8.58 16.84
N ALA A 174 10.68 -7.90 15.89
CA ALA A 174 11.06 -7.96 14.48
C ALA A 174 12.48 -7.44 14.25
N LEU A 175 12.86 -6.35 14.93
CA LEU A 175 14.20 -5.75 14.82
C LEU A 175 15.32 -6.58 15.46
N ALA A 176 14.98 -7.52 16.34
CA ALA A 176 15.97 -8.32 17.06
C ALA A 176 16.98 -9.01 16.14
N VAL A 177 16.55 -9.40 14.95
CA VAL A 177 17.36 -10.10 13.94
C VAL A 177 18.06 -9.18 12.93
N ARG A 178 17.89 -7.86 13.04
CA ARG A 178 18.36 -6.82 12.10
C ARG A 178 17.94 -7.13 10.65
N PRO A 179 16.63 -7.16 10.35
CA PRO A 179 16.14 -7.47 9.01
C PRO A 179 16.45 -6.33 8.03
N LYS A 180 16.42 -6.64 6.73
CA LYS A 180 16.43 -5.62 5.66
C LYS A 180 15.03 -5.18 5.25
N LEU A 181 14.07 -6.11 5.29
CA LEU A 181 12.68 -5.87 4.92
C LEU A 181 11.75 -6.21 6.08
N ILE A 182 10.83 -5.30 6.38
CA ILE A 182 9.69 -5.56 7.28
C ILE A 182 8.38 -5.37 6.52
N VAL A 183 7.55 -6.40 6.52
CA VAL A 183 6.15 -6.30 6.07
C VAL A 183 5.33 -5.83 7.26
N CYS A 184 4.74 -4.65 7.16
CA CYS A 184 3.88 -4.09 8.18
C CYS A 184 2.42 -4.34 7.75
N ASP A 185 1.77 -5.36 8.32
CA ASP A 185 0.39 -5.74 8.01
C ASP A 185 -0.57 -4.96 8.92
N GLU A 186 -1.04 -3.79 8.50
CA GLU A 186 -1.93 -2.91 9.27
C GLU A 186 -1.41 -2.58 10.69
N PRO A 187 -0.17 -2.08 10.84
CA PRO A 187 0.50 -1.98 12.13
C PRO A 187 -0.11 -0.96 13.11
N VAL A 188 -1.10 -0.18 12.68
CA VAL A 188 -1.69 0.90 13.47
C VAL A 188 -3.22 0.86 13.51
N SER A 189 -3.87 -0.12 12.87
CA SER A 189 -5.33 -0.14 12.67
C SER A 189 -6.14 -0.22 13.96
N ALA A 190 -5.57 -0.82 15.02
CA ALA A 190 -6.25 -1.01 16.31
C ALA A 190 -5.89 0.07 17.35
N LEU A 191 -5.26 1.17 16.93
CA LEU A 191 -4.71 2.20 17.81
C LEU A 191 -5.44 3.54 17.64
N ASP A 192 -5.54 4.32 18.71
CA ASP A 192 -6.03 5.70 18.69
C ASP A 192 -5.14 6.60 17.82
N VAL A 193 -5.71 7.62 17.17
CA VAL A 193 -5.02 8.50 16.19
C VAL A 193 -3.69 9.05 16.71
N SER A 194 -3.64 9.51 17.97
CA SER A 194 -2.41 10.04 18.57
C SER A 194 -1.31 8.97 18.73
N VAL A 195 -1.70 7.73 19.04
CA VAL A 195 -0.79 6.59 19.16
C VAL A 195 -0.36 6.10 17.77
N GLN A 196 -1.24 6.13 16.77
CA GLN A 196 -0.87 5.82 15.38
C GLN A 196 0.30 6.71 14.93
N ALA A 197 0.18 8.03 15.09
CA ALA A 197 1.23 8.97 14.72
C ALA A 197 2.57 8.66 15.41
N GLN A 198 2.54 8.33 16.70
CA GLN A 198 3.75 7.95 17.44
C GLN A 198 4.42 6.66 16.92
N VAL A 199 3.63 5.69 16.47
CA VAL A 199 4.16 4.45 15.89
C VAL A 199 4.71 4.69 14.49
N ILE A 200 4.08 5.55 13.70
CA ILE A 200 4.56 5.94 12.37
C ILE A 200 5.90 6.66 12.47
N ASN A 201 6.01 7.66 13.34
CA ASN A 201 7.27 8.38 13.57
C ASN A 201 8.37 7.41 14.01
N LEU A 202 8.06 6.47 14.92
CA LEU A 202 9.01 5.44 15.32
C LEU A 202 9.46 4.60 14.10
N LEU A 203 8.56 4.17 13.23
CA LEU A 203 8.94 3.37 12.05
C LEU A 203 9.85 4.16 11.11
N GLN A 204 9.61 5.47 10.93
CA GLN A 204 10.47 6.36 10.14
C GLN A 204 11.86 6.49 10.76
N ASP A 205 11.94 6.79 12.06
CA ASP A 205 13.22 6.86 12.80
C ASP A 205 14.02 5.56 12.66
N LEU A 206 13.34 4.41 12.74
CA LEU A 206 13.96 3.10 12.59
C LEU A 206 14.45 2.85 11.16
N GLN A 207 13.69 3.29 10.16
CA GLN A 207 14.11 3.17 8.75
C GLN A 207 15.36 4.00 8.48
N GLU A 208 15.42 5.24 8.94
CA GLU A 208 16.61 6.10 8.80
C GLU A 208 17.80 5.51 9.55
N LYS A 209 17.59 5.06 10.79
CA LYS A 209 18.67 4.54 11.65
C LYS A 209 19.25 3.21 11.17
N PHE A 210 18.42 2.31 10.66
CA PHE A 210 18.82 0.93 10.33
C PHE A 210 18.79 0.61 8.83
N GLY A 211 18.41 1.57 7.96
CA GLY A 211 18.28 1.35 6.52
C GLY A 211 17.17 0.37 6.16
N LEU A 212 16.07 0.36 6.93
CA LEU A 212 14.98 -0.61 6.74
C LEU A 212 14.16 -0.29 5.50
N THR A 213 13.76 -1.33 4.79
CA THR A 213 12.75 -1.28 3.74
C THR A 213 11.41 -1.74 4.29
N TYR A 214 10.34 -1.07 3.90
CA TYR A 214 8.98 -1.42 4.33
C TYR A 214 8.06 -1.74 3.16
N LEU A 215 7.32 -2.85 3.30
CA LEU A 215 6.04 -3.02 2.62
C LEU A 215 4.95 -2.67 3.64
N PHE A 216 4.37 -1.49 3.52
CA PHE A 216 3.44 -0.94 4.49
C PHE A 216 1.99 -1.14 4.04
N ILE A 217 1.31 -2.13 4.61
CA ILE A 217 -0.08 -2.44 4.30
C ILE A 217 -0.98 -1.64 5.24
N ALA A 218 -1.89 -0.85 4.68
CA ALA A 218 -2.87 -0.12 5.47
C ALA A 218 -4.16 0.11 4.66
N HIS A 219 -5.23 0.46 5.38
CA HIS A 219 -6.48 0.91 4.77
C HIS A 219 -6.70 2.42 4.93
N ASP A 220 -6.02 3.08 5.88
CA ASP A 220 -6.03 4.53 6.04
C ASP A 220 -4.99 5.17 5.13
N LEU A 221 -5.47 5.92 4.15
CA LEU A 221 -4.63 6.63 3.18
C LEU A 221 -3.89 7.81 3.80
N SER A 222 -4.41 8.43 4.86
CA SER A 222 -3.74 9.57 5.53
C SER A 222 -2.44 9.10 6.19
N VAL A 223 -2.47 7.92 6.83
CA VAL A 223 -1.28 7.30 7.42
C VAL A 223 -0.24 6.94 6.37
N VAL A 224 -0.70 6.42 5.22
CA VAL A 224 0.18 5.95 4.13
C VAL A 224 0.90 7.11 3.48
N GLU A 225 0.25 8.27 3.33
CA GLU A 225 0.82 9.49 2.76
C GLU A 225 2.09 9.93 3.51
N HIS A 226 2.07 9.81 4.83
CA HIS A 226 3.16 10.30 5.67
C HIS A 226 4.39 9.39 5.70
N ILE A 227 4.23 8.07 5.57
CA ILE A 227 5.33 7.11 5.71
C ILE A 227 5.87 6.58 4.38
N SER A 228 5.08 6.66 3.31
CA SER A 228 5.40 5.96 2.05
C SER A 228 6.12 6.86 1.05
N THR A 229 7.15 6.32 0.43
CA THR A 229 7.80 6.96 -0.73
C THR A 229 6.99 6.72 -2.01
N ARG A 230 6.36 5.54 -2.12
CA ARG A 230 5.48 5.15 -3.23
C ARG A 230 4.25 4.45 -2.67
N VAL A 231 3.14 4.54 -3.41
CA VAL A 231 1.88 3.93 -3.01
C VAL A 231 1.30 3.12 -4.16
N ALA A 232 0.94 1.87 -3.87
CA ALA A 232 0.23 0.96 -4.74
C ALA A 232 -1.22 0.78 -4.27
N VAL A 233 -2.18 1.11 -5.12
CA VAL A 233 -3.61 0.96 -4.86
C VAL A 233 -4.08 -0.39 -5.41
N MET A 234 -4.61 -1.23 -4.54
CA MET A 234 -5.06 -2.58 -4.83
C MET A 234 -6.59 -2.68 -4.81
N TYR A 235 -7.15 -3.38 -5.80
CA TYR A 235 -8.57 -3.71 -5.88
C TYR A 235 -8.77 -5.13 -6.38
N LEU A 236 -9.53 -5.95 -5.63
CA LEU A 236 -9.86 -7.34 -5.97
C LEU A 236 -8.68 -8.16 -6.53
N GLY A 237 -7.59 -8.23 -5.77
CA GLY A 237 -6.43 -9.05 -6.12
C GLY A 237 -5.43 -8.41 -7.08
N ARG A 238 -5.67 -7.20 -7.59
CA ARG A 238 -4.86 -6.54 -8.63
C ARG A 238 -4.40 -5.16 -8.20
N ILE A 239 -3.21 -4.74 -8.62
CA ILE A 239 -2.77 -3.34 -8.50
C ILE A 239 -3.43 -2.54 -9.63
N MET A 240 -4.18 -1.51 -9.25
CA MET A 240 -4.90 -0.62 -10.17
C MET A 240 -4.08 0.62 -10.52
N GLU A 241 -3.22 1.06 -9.61
CA GLU A 241 -2.39 2.24 -9.77
C GLU A 241 -1.20 2.16 -8.82
N ILE A 242 -0.02 2.61 -9.25
CA ILE A 242 1.18 2.72 -8.42
C ILE A 242 1.97 3.96 -8.83
N ALA A 243 2.31 4.83 -7.89
CA ALA A 243 3.03 6.07 -8.18
C ALA A 243 3.86 6.53 -6.96
N PRO A 244 4.77 7.52 -7.13
CA PRO A 244 5.26 8.33 -6.01
C PRO A 244 4.09 8.82 -5.15
N ALA A 245 4.27 8.85 -3.83
CA ALA A 245 3.19 9.18 -2.91
C ALA A 245 2.64 10.60 -3.17
N ASP A 246 3.53 11.59 -3.30
CA ASP A 246 3.18 12.97 -3.66
C ASP A 246 2.37 13.05 -4.97
N GLU A 247 2.79 12.31 -6.00
CA GLU A 247 2.11 12.30 -7.29
C GLU A 247 0.73 11.63 -7.22
N LEU A 248 0.60 10.49 -6.52
CA LEU A 248 -0.66 9.77 -6.38
C LEU A 248 -1.72 10.64 -5.68
N TYR A 249 -1.33 11.36 -4.63
CA TYR A 249 -2.26 12.14 -3.80
C TYR A 249 -2.65 13.46 -4.48
N ALA A 250 -1.72 14.05 -5.22
CA ALA A 250 -1.98 15.25 -6.01
C ALA A 250 -2.80 14.97 -7.27
N ARG A 251 -2.47 13.91 -8.01
CA ARG A 251 -3.03 13.61 -9.33
C ARG A 251 -3.37 12.12 -9.50
N PRO A 252 -4.34 11.59 -8.73
CA PRO A 252 -4.78 10.20 -8.92
C PRO A 252 -5.48 10.03 -10.27
N THR A 253 -5.07 9.02 -11.02
CA THR A 253 -5.51 8.77 -12.39
C THR A 253 -6.63 7.74 -12.45
N HIS A 254 -6.49 6.62 -11.74
CA HIS A 254 -7.48 5.55 -11.79
C HIS A 254 -8.78 6.01 -11.09
N PRO A 255 -9.97 5.78 -11.68
CA PRO A 255 -11.25 6.17 -11.07
C PRO A 255 -11.47 5.65 -9.64
N TYR A 256 -10.98 4.43 -9.35
CA TYR A 256 -10.97 3.87 -8.00
C TYR A 256 -10.08 4.67 -7.03
N SER A 257 -8.86 5.02 -7.41
CA SER A 257 -7.95 5.81 -6.57
C SER A 257 -8.48 7.22 -6.34
N GLN A 258 -9.07 7.84 -7.37
CA GLN A 258 -9.78 9.12 -7.24
C GLN A 258 -10.89 9.02 -6.18
N ALA A 259 -11.69 7.96 -6.23
CA ALA A 259 -12.76 7.76 -5.26
C ALA A 259 -12.24 7.49 -3.85
N LEU A 260 -11.22 6.65 -3.70
CA LEU A 260 -10.56 6.39 -2.42
C LEU A 260 -10.00 7.66 -1.79
N LEU A 261 -9.23 8.45 -2.54
CA LEU A 261 -8.58 9.66 -2.05
C LEU A 261 -9.58 10.82 -1.83
N SER A 262 -10.73 10.82 -2.50
CA SER A 262 -11.80 11.79 -2.23
C SER A 262 -12.40 11.65 -0.83
N ALA A 263 -12.21 10.51 -0.17
CA ALA A 263 -12.66 10.26 1.20
C ALA A 263 -11.64 10.66 2.26
N VAL A 264 -10.41 11.02 1.88
CA VAL A 264 -9.36 11.45 2.81
C VAL A 264 -9.64 12.88 3.28
N PRO A 265 -9.70 13.13 4.60
CA PRO A 265 -9.89 14.47 5.13
C PRO A 265 -8.77 15.42 4.71
N ILE A 266 -9.11 16.67 4.40
CA ILE A 266 -8.10 17.72 4.18
C ILE A 266 -7.78 18.34 5.54
N PRO A 267 -6.49 18.52 5.91
CA PRO A 267 -6.12 19.12 7.19
C PRO A 267 -6.67 20.53 7.41
N ASP A 268 -6.85 21.31 6.34
CA ASP A 268 -7.49 22.63 6.41
C ASP A 268 -9.01 22.49 6.65
N PRO A 269 -9.55 22.94 7.80
CA PRO A 269 -10.97 22.85 8.12
C PRO A 269 -11.86 23.67 7.18
N LYS A 270 -11.31 24.59 6.39
CA LYS A 270 -12.04 25.38 5.39
C LYS A 270 -12.09 24.70 4.03
N ALA A 271 -11.18 23.78 3.75
CA ALA A 271 -11.14 23.06 2.49
C ALA A 271 -12.17 21.91 2.50
N LYS A 272 -13.07 21.90 1.50
CA LYS A 272 -14.00 20.79 1.29
C LYS A 272 -13.61 20.04 0.04
N ARG A 273 -13.36 18.73 0.18
CA ARG A 273 -13.24 17.82 -0.97
C ARG A 273 -14.63 17.28 -1.30
N GLU A 274 -15.01 17.32 -2.57
CA GLU A 274 -16.22 16.61 -3.01
C GLU A 274 -15.97 15.11 -2.89
N ARG A 275 -16.71 14.46 -2.01
CA ARG A 275 -16.59 13.01 -1.77
C ARG A 275 -17.26 12.26 -2.92
N ILE A 276 -16.49 11.44 -3.62
CA ILE A 276 -17.01 10.54 -4.65
C ILE A 276 -17.60 9.32 -3.95
N ILE A 277 -18.93 9.22 -3.97
CA ILE A 277 -19.64 8.05 -3.44
C ILE A 277 -19.72 6.99 -4.53
N LEU A 278 -18.97 5.89 -4.35
CA LEU A 278 -19.06 4.74 -5.24
C LEU A 278 -20.41 4.05 -5.07
N LYS A 279 -21.12 3.86 -6.18
CA LYS A 279 -22.39 3.13 -6.23
C LYS A 279 -22.14 1.65 -6.53
N GLY A 280 -22.97 0.78 -5.93
CA GLY A 280 -22.91 -0.67 -6.12
C GLY A 280 -21.95 -1.39 -5.18
N ASP A 281 -22.20 -2.68 -4.98
CA ASP A 281 -21.42 -3.54 -4.09
C ASP A 281 -20.07 -3.93 -4.70
N VAL A 282 -19.12 -4.25 -3.82
CA VAL A 282 -17.85 -4.84 -4.23
C VAL A 282 -18.12 -6.21 -4.85
N ALA A 283 -17.66 -6.41 -6.08
CA ALA A 283 -17.82 -7.71 -6.75
C ALA A 283 -17.15 -8.82 -5.94
N SER A 284 -17.78 -9.98 -5.87
CA SER A 284 -17.23 -11.13 -5.14
C SER A 284 -15.89 -11.55 -5.76
N ALA A 285 -14.88 -11.74 -4.91
CA ALA A 285 -13.58 -12.28 -5.32
C ALA A 285 -13.65 -13.74 -5.85
N VAL A 286 -14.80 -14.41 -5.66
CA VAL A 286 -15.11 -15.73 -6.24
C VAL A 286 -15.42 -15.65 -7.73
N ALA A 287 -16.15 -14.62 -8.15
CA ALA A 287 -16.63 -14.42 -9.51
C ALA A 287 -16.08 -13.09 -10.06
N ALA A 288 -14.77 -12.93 -9.94
CA ALA A 288 -14.13 -11.66 -10.25
C ALA A 288 -14.24 -11.36 -11.77
N PRO A 289 -14.58 -10.11 -12.19
CA PRO A 289 -14.86 -9.76 -13.58
C PRO A 289 -13.74 -10.13 -14.55
N GLN A 290 -14.04 -10.56 -15.78
CA GLN A 290 -13.02 -10.98 -16.75
C GLN A 290 -12.09 -9.85 -17.18
N GLY A 291 -12.63 -8.65 -17.44
CA GLY A 291 -11.85 -7.45 -17.74
C GLY A 291 -11.49 -6.63 -16.50
N CYS A 292 -11.78 -5.33 -16.55
CA CYS A 292 -11.52 -4.43 -15.43
C CYS A 292 -12.32 -4.85 -14.18
N ARG A 293 -11.60 -5.14 -13.09
CA ARG A 293 -12.18 -5.50 -11.78
C ARG A 293 -13.15 -4.43 -11.26
N PHE A 294 -12.87 -3.16 -11.57
CA PHE A 294 -13.65 -2.02 -11.11
C PHE A 294 -14.84 -1.67 -12.04
N TYR A 295 -15.04 -2.41 -13.13
CA TYR A 295 -16.02 -2.11 -14.17
C TYR A 295 -17.44 -1.76 -13.64
N HIS A 296 -17.97 -2.55 -12.72
CA HIS A 296 -19.36 -2.36 -12.24
C HIS A 296 -19.55 -1.10 -11.39
N ARG A 297 -18.49 -0.60 -10.74
CA ARG A 297 -18.51 0.59 -9.87
C ARG A 297 -17.91 1.83 -10.53
N CYS A 298 -17.29 1.66 -11.71
CA CYS A 298 -16.61 2.75 -12.41
C CYS A 298 -17.62 3.69 -13.09
N PRO A 299 -17.60 5.00 -12.78
CA PRO A 299 -18.46 5.97 -13.46
C PRO A 299 -17.99 6.29 -14.89
N PHE A 300 -16.75 5.96 -15.23
CA PHE A 300 -16.13 6.17 -16.55
C PHE A 300 -16.02 4.86 -17.35
N ARG A 301 -16.87 3.86 -17.08
CA ARG A 301 -16.78 2.57 -17.76
C ARG A 301 -17.17 2.69 -19.23
N GLU A 302 -16.39 2.03 -20.08
CA GLU A 302 -16.69 1.82 -21.49
C GLU A 302 -16.89 0.33 -21.78
N PRO A 303 -17.54 -0.05 -22.90
CA PRO A 303 -17.72 -1.46 -23.27
C PRO A 303 -16.40 -2.26 -23.34
N SER A 304 -15.30 -1.62 -23.76
CA SER A 304 -13.95 -2.19 -23.80
C SER A 304 -13.45 -2.65 -22.44
N CYS A 305 -13.91 -2.03 -21.34
CA CYS A 305 -13.51 -2.39 -19.98
C CYS A 305 -14.02 -3.76 -19.52
N ALA A 306 -15.05 -4.33 -20.17
CA ALA A 306 -15.62 -5.62 -19.77
C ALA A 306 -14.68 -6.80 -20.06
N THR A 307 -13.80 -6.65 -21.05
CA THR A 307 -12.92 -7.72 -21.55
C THR A 307 -11.44 -7.34 -21.56
N ASN A 308 -11.08 -6.11 -21.15
CA ASN A 308 -9.70 -5.65 -21.21
C ASN A 308 -8.75 -6.34 -20.23
N GLU A 309 -7.50 -6.51 -20.65
CA GLU A 309 -6.45 -6.94 -19.73
C GLU A 309 -6.04 -5.77 -18.83
N GLN A 310 -6.00 -6.02 -17.51
CA GLN A 310 -5.56 -5.03 -16.52
C GLN A 310 -4.04 -4.95 -16.46
N VAL A 311 -3.45 -4.26 -17.43
CA VAL A 311 -2.00 -4.02 -17.52
C VAL A 311 -1.67 -2.64 -16.97
N LEU A 312 -0.67 -2.56 -16.10
CA LEU A 312 -0.12 -1.29 -15.61
C LEU A 312 0.64 -0.59 -16.75
N THR A 313 0.17 0.59 -17.14
CA THR A 313 0.76 1.42 -18.21
C THR A 313 1.25 2.74 -17.65
N PRO A 314 2.42 3.24 -18.09
CA PRO A 314 2.97 4.49 -17.59
C PRO A 314 2.16 5.69 -18.08
N VAL A 315 1.82 6.60 -17.17
CA VAL A 315 1.17 7.89 -17.48
C VAL A 315 2.12 9.08 -17.24
N SER A 316 3.08 8.90 -16.33
CA SER A 316 4.19 9.82 -16.04
C SER A 316 5.34 9.02 -15.39
N PRO A 317 6.55 9.59 -15.21
CA PRO A 317 7.70 8.88 -14.65
C PRO A 317 7.39 8.25 -13.28
N GLY A 318 7.43 6.92 -13.20
CA GLY A 318 7.16 6.18 -11.97
C GLY A 318 5.68 5.99 -11.62
N HIS A 319 4.76 6.56 -12.41
CA HIS A 319 3.32 6.47 -12.23
C HIS A 319 2.72 5.51 -13.27
N LEU A 320 2.23 4.37 -12.81
CA LEU A 320 1.63 3.33 -13.63
C LEU A 320 0.16 3.13 -13.26
N VAL A 321 -0.70 2.94 -14.26
CA VAL A 321 -2.16 2.84 -14.09
C VAL A 321 -2.71 1.67 -14.90
N ALA A 322 -3.60 0.88 -14.32
CA ALA A 322 -4.32 -0.21 -14.99
C ALA A 322 -5.71 0.26 -15.46
N CYS A 323 -5.75 1.27 -16.35
CA CYS A 323 -6.99 1.81 -16.90
C CYS A 323 -6.79 2.30 -18.34
N GLN A 324 -7.38 1.59 -19.31
CA GLN A 324 -7.28 1.95 -20.73
C GLN A 324 -7.97 3.29 -21.04
N VAL A 325 -9.12 3.56 -20.41
CA VAL A 325 -9.89 4.81 -20.61
C VAL A 325 -9.08 6.05 -20.20
N ARG A 326 -8.23 5.93 -19.16
CA ARG A 326 -7.42 7.05 -18.65
C ARG A 326 -6.05 7.17 -19.31
N THR A 327 -5.49 6.06 -19.78
CA THR A 327 -4.17 6.03 -20.42
C THR A 327 -4.23 6.21 -21.93
N GLY A 328 -5.38 5.97 -22.56
CA GLY A 328 -5.53 5.96 -24.02
C GLY A 328 -4.83 4.78 -24.70
N VAL A 329 -4.25 3.84 -23.94
CA VAL A 329 -3.55 2.67 -24.47
C VAL A 329 -4.51 1.48 -24.48
N HIS A 330 -4.92 1.07 -25.67
CA HIS A 330 -5.54 -0.24 -25.89
C HIS A 330 -4.39 -1.26 -25.97
N GLY A 331 -4.38 -2.22 -25.06
CA GLY A 331 -3.17 -2.98 -24.70
C GLY A 331 -2.39 -3.56 -25.87
N ASP A 332 -1.19 -3.00 -26.09
CA ASP A 332 0.02 -3.75 -26.43
C ASP A 332 1.01 -3.45 -25.30
N GLY A 333 1.19 -4.40 -24.38
CA GLY A 333 1.89 -4.18 -23.12
C GLY A 333 3.39 -3.89 -23.30
N PRO A 334 4.04 -3.18 -22.36
CA PRO A 334 5.48 -3.18 -22.30
C PRO A 334 5.94 -4.54 -21.78
N THR A 335 6.48 -5.38 -22.68
CA THR A 335 7.37 -6.48 -22.29
C THR A 335 8.62 -5.87 -21.68
N ALA A 336 9.04 -6.42 -20.54
CA ALA A 336 10.25 -5.97 -19.87
C ALA A 336 11.48 -6.26 -20.74
N ALA A 337 12.02 -5.25 -21.43
CA ALA A 337 13.39 -5.24 -21.96
C ALA A 337 13.89 -3.80 -22.31
N SER A 338 15.02 -3.44 -21.69
CA SER A 338 16.12 -2.53 -22.13
C SER A 338 15.91 -1.45 -23.22
N GLY A 339 16.18 -0.20 -22.85
CA GLY A 339 17.23 0.62 -23.51
C GLY A 339 16.81 1.66 -24.57
N SER A 340 17.34 2.88 -24.37
CA SER A 340 17.50 4.03 -25.29
C SER A 340 16.25 4.76 -25.78
N GLY A 341 16.26 6.09 -25.59
CA GLY A 341 15.14 6.97 -25.87
C GLY A 341 15.21 7.74 -27.19
N ALA A 342 14.14 8.49 -27.44
CA ALA A 342 14.09 9.74 -28.21
C ALA A 342 12.80 10.49 -27.81
N PRO A 343 12.80 11.83 -27.67
CA PRO A 343 11.60 12.58 -27.33
C PRO A 343 10.73 12.81 -28.59
N VAL A 344 9.42 12.65 -28.45
CA VAL A 344 8.42 13.03 -29.46
C VAL A 344 8.07 14.51 -29.26
N PRO A 345 7.95 15.33 -30.33
CA PRO A 345 7.92 16.79 -30.21
C PRO A 345 6.58 17.33 -29.71
N ALA A 346 6.67 18.42 -28.95
CA ALA A 346 5.53 19.23 -28.53
C ALA A 346 4.80 19.83 -29.74
N ARG A 347 3.49 19.61 -29.84
CA ARG A 347 2.62 20.34 -30.76
C ARG A 347 2.40 21.75 -30.24
N ALA A 348 2.82 22.72 -31.03
CA ALA A 348 2.59 24.14 -30.82
C ALA A 348 1.08 24.48 -30.90
N ALA A 349 0.66 25.35 -29.98
CA ALA A 349 -0.59 26.07 -30.06
C ALA A 349 -0.53 27.06 -31.23
N GLY A 350 -1.57 27.08 -32.07
CA GLY A 350 -1.80 28.10 -33.08
C GLY A 350 -3.22 28.63 -32.88
N GLU A 351 -3.32 29.83 -32.33
CA GLU A 351 -4.49 30.69 -32.48
C GLU A 351 -4.60 31.16 -33.93
N PRO A 352 -5.81 31.49 -34.41
CA PRO A 352 -5.95 32.54 -35.40
C PRO A 352 -6.75 33.70 -34.82
N GLU A 353 -6.11 34.86 -34.82
CA GLU A 353 -6.72 36.18 -34.68
C GLU A 353 -6.98 36.69 -36.11
N GLU A 354 -8.22 37.06 -36.45
CA GLU A 354 -8.49 38.23 -37.31
C GLU A 354 -9.97 38.66 -37.32
N THR A 355 -10.14 39.86 -36.76
CA THR A 355 -11.11 40.96 -36.97
C THR A 355 -12.02 40.99 -38.21
N ASN A 356 -13.31 41.38 -38.03
CA ASN A 356 -13.92 42.69 -38.37
C ASN A 356 -15.48 42.57 -38.35
N SER A 357 -16.21 43.22 -37.42
CA SER A 357 -16.88 44.54 -37.52
C SER A 357 -18.17 44.62 -38.36
N LYS A 358 -19.34 44.80 -37.71
CA LYS A 358 -20.16 46.04 -37.69
C LYS A 358 -21.64 45.85 -37.27
N ASN A 359 -22.11 46.84 -36.49
CA ASN A 359 -23.49 47.38 -36.31
C ASN A 359 -24.50 46.53 -35.51
N GLY A 360 -25.34 47.07 -34.61
CA GLY A 360 -25.65 48.44 -34.16
C GLY A 360 -26.46 48.33 -32.83
N ALA A 361 -26.22 49.21 -31.86
CA ALA A 361 -27.03 50.40 -31.55
C ALA A 361 -28.20 50.18 -30.56
N ALA A 362 -28.37 51.20 -29.70
CA ALA A 362 -29.45 51.52 -28.74
C ALA A 362 -29.28 50.98 -27.30
N GLU A 363 -28.71 51.76 -26.37
CA GLU A 363 -29.37 52.78 -25.53
C GLU A 363 -30.46 52.26 -24.58
N ARG A 364 -30.17 52.23 -23.27
CA ARG A 364 -30.78 53.12 -22.24
C ARG A 364 -30.34 52.72 -20.82
N THR A 365 -29.66 53.65 -20.15
CA THR A 365 -29.78 54.04 -18.73
C THR A 365 -31.18 53.73 -18.15
N ARG A 366 -31.37 53.36 -16.88
CA ARG A 366 -31.05 54.16 -15.68
C ARG A 366 -31.47 53.44 -14.37
N THR A 367 -30.69 53.68 -13.30
CA THR A 367 -31.07 53.88 -11.88
C THR A 367 -31.56 52.75 -10.96
N CYS A 368 -30.83 52.65 -9.84
CA CYS A 368 -31.21 52.22 -8.49
C CYS A 368 -32.62 52.58 -8.04
N ALA A 369 -33.21 51.75 -7.16
CA ALA A 369 -33.45 52.10 -5.75
C ALA A 369 -34.42 51.12 -5.03
N VAL A 370 -33.99 50.67 -3.84
CA VAL A 370 -34.77 50.66 -2.58
C VAL A 370 -35.75 49.51 -2.29
N LEU A 371 -35.43 48.81 -1.19
CA LEU A 371 -36.28 47.95 -0.35
C LEU A 371 -37.43 48.74 0.30
N PRO A 372 -38.49 48.08 0.79
CA PRO A 372 -38.52 47.89 2.26
C PRO A 372 -39.11 46.56 2.74
N ALA A 373 -38.89 46.32 4.03
CA ALA A 373 -39.35 45.21 4.85
C ALA A 373 -40.75 45.43 5.45
N SER A 374 -41.45 44.33 5.79
CA SER A 374 -42.46 44.18 6.87
C SER A 374 -43.01 42.73 6.83
N THR A 375 -42.68 41.82 7.75
CA THR A 375 -43.29 41.50 9.08
C THR A 375 -44.64 40.75 9.08
N SER A 376 -44.75 39.84 10.07
CA SER A 376 -45.88 39.01 10.56
C SER A 376 -46.36 37.90 9.61
N SER A 377 -46.43 36.63 10.02
CA SER A 377 -46.92 36.05 11.29
C SER A 377 -46.14 34.83 11.79
#